data_AF-A0A3N1QDM6-F1
#
_entry.id   AF-A0A3N1QDM6-F1
#
_cell.length_a   1.000
_cell.length_b   1.000
_cell.length_c   1.000
_cell.angle_alpha   90.00
_cell.angle_beta   90.00
_cell.angle_gamma   90.00
#
_symmetry.space_group_name_H-M   'P 1'
#
loop_
_entity.id
_entity.type
_entity.pdbx_description
1 polymer ?
#
loop_
_entity_poly.entity_id
_entity_poly.type
_entity_poly.pdbx_seq_one_letter_code
_entity_poly.pdbx_strand_id
1 'polypeptide(L)'
;MENAWSVGQGAPILERVFLTISTYGSPERPATDLGFLLHKHPERAQAFSTSHGTAHVLYPEASAERCTAALLLEVDPVALVRRGKGKGRGGAPDSALAQYVNDRPYAASSLLAVALAKVFKSALHGECRAMPERAAAPLPLRVEVPVLPARGGAELVRALFGPLGWDTVEAEPVALDGEFPEWGDSRYVRLALEGELRLADALNQLYVLLPVLDDAKHYWVAPDEVDKLLRAGDGWLAGHPERKLITARYLSRRWGLARAATERLELVRLAEAEGLDVEDVDNAVDETTDTEERPVPLAERRREAILDVLKGAGATRVLDLGCGQGQLVQALLKDPRFTEIVGVDVSARALGVAARRLRLDRMGERQAARVKLTQGSLAYTDKRLAGYDAAVLSEVIEHLDLPRLPALEYAVFGSARPRTVVVTTPNVEYNVRWESLPAGRVRHGDHRFEWTREEFRAWAAGVAGQYGYGVEFVPVGEDDPEVGPPTQMAVFSRTEKTSGGETSGSESSDSAGGSRADSRADSRTDEASKEVAA
;
A
#
# COMPACT_ATOMS: atom_id res chain seq x y z
N MET A 1 34.79 43.37 27.19
CA MET A 1 33.73 42.79 26.34
C MET A 1 34.30 41.48 25.85
N GLU A 2 33.98 40.41 26.59
CA GLU A 2 34.56 39.09 26.41
C GLU A 2 34.07 38.44 25.11
N ASN A 3 35.05 37.95 24.35
CA ASN A 3 34.87 37.09 23.20
C ASN A 3 34.33 35.72 23.67
N ALA A 4 33.09 35.38 23.29
CA ALA A 4 32.53 34.05 23.45
C ALA A 4 32.52 33.30 22.10
N TRP A 5 33.70 33.06 21.54
CA TRP A 5 33.89 32.14 20.41
C TRP A 5 35.22 31.41 20.60
N SER A 6 35.22 30.38 21.46
CA SER A 6 36.32 29.43 21.56
C SER A 6 35.83 28.07 22.09
N VAL A 7 35.68 27.17 21.12
CA VAL A 7 35.95 25.72 21.14
C VAL A 7 35.04 24.81 21.99
N GLY A 8 34.14 24.11 21.29
CA GLY A 8 33.39 22.94 21.78
C GLY A 8 32.36 22.39 20.78
N GLN A 9 32.84 21.77 19.69
CA GLN A 9 32.17 20.79 18.80
C GLN A 9 30.87 21.17 18.02
N GLY A 10 30.97 21.17 16.69
CA GLY A 10 29.86 21.10 15.73
C GLY A 10 29.18 22.44 15.36
N ALA A 11 29.31 22.88 14.11
CA ALA A 11 28.66 24.11 13.67
C ALA A 11 27.11 23.96 13.74
N PRO A 12 26.35 24.92 14.33
CA PRO A 12 24.90 24.81 14.57
C PRO A 12 24.05 24.71 13.29
N ILE A 13 24.63 24.95 12.11
CA ILE A 13 24.00 24.68 10.82
C ILE A 13 23.93 23.18 10.53
N LEU A 14 24.94 22.40 10.92
CA LEU A 14 25.02 20.95 10.64
C LEU A 14 23.96 20.15 11.40
N GLU A 15 23.55 20.61 12.57
CA GLU A 15 22.45 20.01 13.36
C GLU A 15 21.09 20.08 12.64
N ARG A 16 20.96 20.95 11.63
CA ARG A 16 19.73 21.12 10.84
C ARG A 16 19.81 20.47 9.46
N VAL A 17 20.96 19.92 9.09
CA VAL A 17 21.21 19.31 7.76
C VAL A 17 20.87 17.82 7.81
N PHE A 18 20.21 17.30 6.77
CA PHE A 18 19.82 15.89 6.72
C PHE A 18 20.91 14.96 6.20
N LEU A 19 21.85 15.47 5.40
CA LEU A 19 22.94 14.69 4.82
C LEU A 19 24.14 15.59 4.56
N THR A 20 25.31 15.17 5.04
CA THR A 20 26.60 15.73 4.61
C THR A 20 27.42 14.67 3.87
N ILE A 21 28.22 15.12 2.91
CA ILE A 21 29.20 14.33 2.19
C ILE A 21 30.51 15.09 2.28
N SER A 22 31.48 14.52 2.98
CA SER A 22 32.81 15.08 3.15
C SER A 22 33.82 14.24 2.39
N THR A 23 34.87 14.89 1.90
CA THR A 23 36.08 14.21 1.41
C THR A 23 37.32 14.95 1.89
N TYR A 24 38.44 14.24 1.85
CA TYR A 24 39.76 14.75 2.25
C TYR A 24 40.68 14.81 1.04
N GLY A 25 41.45 15.88 0.96
CA GLY A 25 42.30 16.17 -0.18
C GLY A 25 43.75 15.78 0.06
N SER A 26 44.46 15.59 -1.04
CA SER A 26 45.92 15.52 -1.07
C SER A 26 46.47 16.68 -1.92
N PRO A 27 47.79 16.97 -1.87
CA PRO A 27 48.38 18.04 -2.69
C PRO A 27 48.09 17.92 -4.20
N GLU A 28 47.91 16.70 -4.70
CA GLU A 28 47.64 16.40 -6.11
C GLU A 28 46.14 16.36 -6.43
N ARG A 29 45.29 16.23 -5.41
CA ARG A 29 43.84 15.98 -5.52
C ARG A 29 43.12 16.77 -4.41
N PRO A 30 42.91 18.08 -4.59
CA PRO A 30 42.33 18.91 -3.54
C PRO A 30 40.89 18.47 -3.24
N ALA A 31 40.47 18.54 -1.99
CA ALA A 31 39.12 18.13 -1.57
C ALA A 31 38.02 18.93 -2.29
N THR A 32 38.32 20.16 -2.73
CA THR A 32 37.40 21.01 -3.51
C THR A 32 36.95 20.40 -4.83
N ASP A 33 37.64 19.38 -5.35
CA ASP A 33 37.19 18.58 -6.50
C ASP A 33 35.78 18.04 -6.30
N LEU A 34 35.36 17.81 -5.06
CA LEU A 34 33.99 17.41 -4.69
C LEU A 34 32.93 18.36 -5.29
N GLY A 35 33.23 19.65 -5.45
CA GLY A 35 32.35 20.60 -6.12
C GLY A 35 32.10 20.28 -7.60
N PHE A 36 33.16 19.89 -8.32
CA PHE A 36 33.05 19.46 -9.72
C PHE A 36 32.33 18.12 -9.84
N LEU A 37 32.63 17.19 -8.94
CA LEU A 37 32.03 15.85 -8.94
C LEU A 37 30.52 15.90 -8.64
N LEU A 38 30.08 16.76 -7.70
CA LEU A 38 28.66 16.98 -7.40
C LEU A 38 27.96 17.95 -8.37
N HIS A 39 28.73 18.59 -9.25
CA HIS A 39 28.27 19.69 -10.13
C HIS A 39 27.62 20.82 -9.34
N LYS A 40 28.23 21.20 -8.21
CA LYS A 40 27.80 22.29 -7.33
C LYS A 40 29.02 23.10 -6.92
N HIS A 41 29.01 24.38 -7.25
CA HIS A 41 30.13 25.26 -6.93
C HIS A 41 30.16 25.55 -5.41
N PRO A 42 31.29 25.35 -4.72
CA PRO A 42 31.38 25.52 -3.26
C PRO A 42 30.96 26.91 -2.75
N GLU A 43 31.32 27.97 -3.49
CA GLU A 43 30.96 29.35 -3.14
C GLU A 43 29.50 29.73 -3.45
N ARG A 44 28.68 28.80 -3.95
CA ARG A 44 27.29 29.07 -4.35
C ARG A 44 26.32 28.16 -3.61
N ALA A 45 25.63 28.73 -2.62
CA ALA A 45 24.42 28.13 -2.09
C ALA A 45 23.34 28.09 -3.18
N GLN A 46 22.78 26.91 -3.44
CA GLN A 46 21.82 26.68 -4.51
C GLN A 46 20.55 26.07 -3.94
N ALA A 47 19.40 26.48 -4.49
CA ALA A 47 18.09 25.98 -4.11
C ALA A 47 17.40 25.31 -5.30
N PHE A 48 16.78 24.15 -5.07
CA PHE A 48 16.11 23.35 -6.08
C PHE A 48 14.70 23.01 -5.61
N SER A 49 13.69 23.42 -6.38
CA SER A 49 12.30 23.05 -6.09
C SER A 49 12.11 21.53 -6.23
N THR A 50 11.46 20.88 -5.28
CA THR A 50 11.09 19.46 -5.32
C THR A 50 9.57 19.28 -5.24
N SER A 51 9.09 18.05 -5.38
CA SER A 51 7.66 17.74 -5.23
C SER A 51 7.13 17.95 -3.80
N HIS A 52 8.00 18.03 -2.80
CA HIS A 52 7.61 18.07 -1.39
C HIS A 52 8.24 19.23 -0.59
N GLY A 53 8.93 20.16 -1.27
CA GLY A 53 9.64 21.26 -0.61
C GLY A 53 10.79 21.80 -1.45
N THR A 54 11.78 22.41 -0.80
CA THR A 54 12.97 22.97 -1.44
C THR A 54 14.22 22.25 -0.94
N ALA A 55 15.05 21.75 -1.86
CA ALA A 55 16.34 21.18 -1.53
C ALA A 55 17.42 22.25 -1.68
N HIS A 56 18.26 22.43 -0.67
CA HIS A 56 19.37 23.36 -0.64
C HIS A 56 20.68 22.61 -0.66
N VAL A 57 21.61 23.05 -1.50
CA VAL A 57 23.01 22.62 -1.45
C VAL A 57 23.86 23.79 -1.04
N LEU A 58 24.70 23.57 -0.04
CA LEU A 58 25.71 24.52 0.42
C LEU A 58 26.95 23.75 0.87
N TYR A 59 28.07 24.45 1.01
CA TYR A 59 29.34 23.88 1.44
C TYR A 59 29.73 24.55 2.76
N PRO A 60 29.44 23.92 3.91
CA PRO A 60 29.87 24.45 5.21
C PRO A 60 31.39 24.58 5.32
N GLU A 61 32.13 23.77 4.58
CA GLU A 61 33.59 23.76 4.55
C GLU A 61 34.06 23.44 3.14
N ALA A 62 34.99 24.22 2.61
CA ALA A 62 35.61 24.01 1.32
C ALA A 62 37.06 24.53 1.33
N SER A 63 37.99 23.66 1.69
CA SER A 63 39.43 23.88 1.60
C SER A 63 40.09 22.79 0.75
N ALA A 64 41.39 22.95 0.46
CA ALA A 64 42.15 21.93 -0.26
C ALA A 64 42.27 20.63 0.54
N GLU A 65 42.29 20.72 1.87
CA GLU A 65 42.45 19.60 2.80
C GLU A 65 41.12 18.88 3.09
N ARG A 66 40.01 19.62 3.20
CA ARG A 66 38.69 19.07 3.49
C ARG A 66 37.59 19.86 2.79
N CYS A 67 36.65 19.12 2.20
CA CYS A 67 35.49 19.71 1.55
C CYS A 67 34.24 18.95 1.96
N THR A 68 33.24 19.67 2.45
CA THR A 68 31.99 19.13 2.97
C THR A 68 30.84 19.77 2.21
N ALA A 69 30.09 18.96 1.46
CA ALA A 69 28.83 19.35 0.85
C ALA A 69 27.67 18.95 1.77
N ALA A 70 26.71 19.86 1.96
CA ALA A 70 25.50 19.63 2.74
C ALA A 70 24.26 19.66 1.83
N LEU A 71 23.40 18.65 1.96
CA LEU A 71 22.08 18.60 1.36
C LEU A 71 21.02 18.78 2.45
N LEU A 72 20.34 19.93 2.41
CA LEU A 72 19.24 20.28 3.30
C LEU A 72 17.92 20.19 2.53
N LEU A 73 16.91 19.54 3.09
CA LEU A 73 15.57 19.44 2.49
C LEU A 73 14.56 20.16 3.37
N GLU A 74 14.18 21.37 2.97
CA GLU A 74 13.08 22.09 3.60
C GLU A 74 11.76 21.52 3.08
N VAL A 75 11.13 20.63 3.85
CA VAL A 75 9.81 20.07 3.52
C VAL A 75 8.74 21.11 3.88
N ASP A 76 7.80 21.37 2.97
CA ASP A 76 6.61 22.17 3.29
C ASP A 76 5.51 21.21 3.81
N PRO A 77 5.28 21.13 5.13
CA PRO A 77 4.30 20.22 5.70
C PRO A 77 2.87 20.57 5.24
N VAL A 78 2.59 21.85 4.98
CA VAL A 78 1.27 22.30 4.54
C VAL A 78 1.04 21.93 3.08
N ALA A 79 2.03 22.09 2.20
CA ALA A 79 1.95 21.60 0.83
C ALA A 79 1.89 20.07 0.76
N LEU A 80 2.59 19.36 1.66
CA LEU A 80 2.53 17.91 1.76
C LEU A 80 1.11 17.43 2.10
N VAL A 81 0.42 18.09 3.03
CA VAL A 81 -0.98 17.83 3.37
C VAL A 81 -1.94 18.27 2.26
N ARG A 82 -1.72 19.45 1.64
CA ARG A 82 -2.57 19.99 0.58
C ARG A 82 -2.47 19.19 -0.73
N ARG A 83 -1.29 18.73 -1.12
CA ARG A 83 -1.06 17.79 -2.23
C ARG A 83 -1.47 16.36 -1.84
N GLY A 84 -1.46 16.06 -0.54
CA GLY A 84 -2.07 14.89 0.09
C GLY A 84 -3.60 14.91 0.17
N LYS A 85 -4.30 15.96 -0.28
CA LYS A 85 -5.79 16.00 -0.34
C LYS A 85 -6.43 14.93 -1.25
N GLY A 86 -5.63 14.04 -1.84
CA GLY A 86 -6.05 12.79 -2.46
C GLY A 86 -5.64 11.51 -1.71
N LYS A 87 -5.26 11.56 -0.43
CA LYS A 87 -4.76 10.40 0.33
C LYS A 87 -5.32 10.40 1.77
N GLY A 88 -6.20 9.43 2.05
CA GLY A 88 -6.56 8.95 3.38
C GLY A 88 -7.31 9.93 4.30
N ARG A 89 -8.65 9.88 4.26
CA ARG A 89 -9.49 10.30 5.40
C ARG A 89 -10.27 9.08 5.86
N GLY A 90 -9.82 8.48 6.96
CA GLY A 90 -10.36 7.25 7.54
C GLY A 90 -9.59 6.87 8.80
N GLY A 91 -9.46 7.79 9.76
CA GLY A 91 -8.85 7.53 11.05
C GLY A 91 -9.36 8.50 12.12
N ALA A 92 -9.32 8.06 13.37
CA ALA A 92 -9.71 8.80 14.57
C ALA A 92 -9.04 10.20 14.66
N PRO A 93 -9.49 11.11 15.55
CA PRO A 93 -8.98 12.48 15.66
C PRO A 93 -7.45 12.61 15.69
N ASP A 94 -6.75 11.65 16.30
CA ASP A 94 -5.28 11.61 16.38
C ASP A 94 -4.58 11.41 15.03
N SER A 95 -5.24 10.76 14.05
CA SER A 95 -4.70 10.57 12.70
C SER A 95 -4.71 11.84 11.84
N ALA A 96 -5.59 12.80 12.18
CA ALA A 96 -5.61 14.11 11.54
C ALA A 96 -4.48 15.00 12.08
N LEU A 97 -4.14 14.87 13.36
CA LEU A 97 -2.98 15.54 13.97
C LEU A 97 -1.65 15.02 13.40
N ALA A 98 -1.51 13.71 13.19
CA ALA A 98 -0.31 13.09 12.60
C ALA A 98 0.02 13.61 11.18
N GLN A 99 -0.93 14.22 10.47
CA GLN A 99 -0.68 14.85 9.17
C GLN A 99 -0.02 16.23 9.29
N TYR A 100 -0.25 16.95 10.38
CA TYR A 100 0.31 18.27 10.64
C TYR A 100 1.51 18.23 11.61
N VAL A 101 1.52 17.26 12.52
CA VAL A 101 2.62 16.98 13.46
C VAL A 101 3.21 15.63 13.08
N ASN A 102 4.28 15.66 12.29
CA ASN A 102 5.07 14.49 11.96
C ASN A 102 6.54 14.87 11.82
N ASP A 103 7.36 13.85 11.81
CA ASP A 103 8.80 13.86 11.71
C ASP A 103 9.34 14.13 10.30
N ARG A 104 8.49 14.14 9.27
CA ARG A 104 8.95 14.22 7.87
C ARG A 104 9.78 15.47 7.56
N PRO A 105 9.50 16.66 8.11
CA PRO A 105 10.35 17.83 7.93
C PRO A 105 11.68 17.76 8.69
N TYR A 106 11.88 16.75 9.54
CA TYR A 106 12.97 16.65 10.51
C TYR A 106 13.74 15.33 10.43
N ALA A 107 13.46 14.48 9.44
CA ALA A 107 14.14 13.19 9.27
C ALA A 107 14.55 12.94 7.82
N ALA A 108 15.69 12.26 7.64
CA ALA A 108 16.26 11.84 6.36
C ALA A 108 15.48 10.65 5.74
N SER A 109 14.21 10.89 5.46
CA SER A 109 13.25 9.92 4.92
C SER A 109 13.43 9.67 3.42
N SER A 110 12.56 8.86 2.83
CA SER A 110 12.45 8.66 1.38
C SER A 110 12.31 9.96 0.55
N LEU A 111 11.88 11.07 1.17
CA LEU A 111 11.86 12.39 0.52
C LEU A 111 13.28 12.92 0.22
N LEU A 112 14.24 12.64 1.11
CA LEU A 112 15.64 13.03 0.92
C LEU A 112 16.28 12.27 -0.24
N ALA A 113 15.99 10.98 -0.39
CA ALA A 113 16.46 10.19 -1.53
C ALA A 113 15.99 10.77 -2.88
N VAL A 114 14.74 11.25 -2.96
CA VAL A 114 14.23 11.94 -4.16
C VAL A 114 14.94 13.27 -4.39
N ALA A 115 15.23 14.03 -3.33
CA ALA A 115 16.01 15.27 -3.44
C ALA A 115 17.44 15.00 -3.92
N LEU A 116 18.11 13.99 -3.35
CA LEU A 116 19.43 13.53 -3.73
C LEU A 116 19.49 13.15 -5.21
N ALA A 117 18.54 12.34 -5.68
CA ALA A 117 18.44 11.95 -7.09
C ALA A 117 18.24 13.13 -8.05
N LYS A 118 17.47 14.13 -7.63
CA LYS A 118 17.22 15.33 -8.43
C LYS A 118 18.45 16.26 -8.49
N VAL A 119 19.08 16.49 -7.34
CA VAL A 119 20.12 17.51 -7.16
C VAL A 119 21.48 17.02 -7.64
N PHE A 120 21.81 15.75 -7.38
CA PHE A 120 23.09 15.12 -7.72
C PHE A 120 22.97 14.13 -8.89
N LYS A 121 22.03 14.39 -9.81
CA LYS A 121 21.73 13.50 -10.94
C LYS A 121 22.99 13.08 -11.71
N SER A 122 23.83 14.01 -12.16
CA SER A 122 25.03 13.67 -12.93
C SER A 122 26.06 12.88 -12.12
N ALA A 123 26.25 13.23 -10.85
CA ALA A 123 27.15 12.53 -9.95
C ALA A 123 26.71 11.08 -9.69
N LEU A 124 25.39 10.83 -9.57
CA LEU A 124 24.81 9.48 -9.46
C LEU A 124 25.09 8.60 -10.68
N HIS A 125 25.22 9.20 -11.88
CA HIS A 125 25.58 8.45 -13.09
C HIS A 125 27.11 8.33 -13.26
N GLY A 126 27.91 8.81 -12.30
CA GLY A 126 29.38 8.84 -12.40
C GLY A 126 29.90 9.80 -13.47
N GLU A 127 29.09 10.74 -13.95
CA GLU A 127 29.46 11.63 -15.04
C GLU A 127 30.08 12.93 -14.50
N CYS A 128 31.35 13.20 -14.83
CA CYS A 128 31.97 14.51 -14.64
C CYS A 128 32.87 14.86 -15.83
N ARG A 129 32.39 15.72 -16.74
CA ARG A 129 33.15 16.10 -17.94
C ARG A 129 34.43 16.89 -17.62
N ALA A 130 34.42 17.65 -16.53
CA ALA A 130 35.57 18.43 -16.11
C ALA A 130 36.68 17.57 -15.50
N MET A 131 36.30 16.46 -14.83
CA MET A 131 37.22 15.60 -14.09
C MET A 131 36.82 14.11 -14.23
N PRO A 132 36.88 13.54 -15.44
CA PRO A 132 36.37 12.19 -15.71
C PRO A 132 37.13 11.12 -14.93
N GLU A 133 38.47 11.19 -14.90
CA GLU A 133 39.31 10.26 -14.14
C GLU A 133 39.02 10.32 -12.64
N ARG A 134 38.71 11.52 -12.12
CA ARG A 134 38.39 11.68 -10.70
C ARG A 134 37.02 11.13 -10.33
N ALA A 135 36.03 11.21 -11.23
CA ALA A 135 34.71 10.59 -11.03
C ALA A 135 34.76 9.06 -11.12
N ALA A 136 35.70 8.51 -11.88
CA ALA A 136 35.93 7.07 -11.96
C ALA A 136 36.71 6.51 -10.76
N ALA A 137 37.56 7.32 -10.12
CA ALA A 137 38.40 6.89 -9.01
C ALA A 137 37.68 6.89 -7.65
N PRO A 138 38.07 6.00 -6.72
CA PRO A 138 37.67 6.08 -5.32
C PRO A 138 38.13 7.38 -4.63
N LEU A 139 37.36 7.77 -3.61
CA LEU A 139 37.57 8.94 -2.78
C LEU A 139 37.45 8.52 -1.31
N PRO A 140 38.28 9.09 -0.41
CA PRO A 140 37.99 8.99 1.01
C PRO A 140 36.73 9.80 1.29
N LEU A 141 35.64 9.10 1.63
CA LEU A 141 34.32 9.70 1.85
C LEU A 141 33.92 9.53 3.31
N ARG A 142 33.37 10.59 3.89
CA ARG A 142 32.59 10.55 5.13
C ARG A 142 31.18 11.06 4.86
N VAL A 143 30.18 10.22 5.08
CA VAL A 143 28.76 10.58 4.94
C VAL A 143 28.11 10.58 6.30
N GLU A 144 27.40 11.66 6.65
CA GLU A 144 26.66 11.73 7.92
C GLU A 144 25.19 12.03 7.68
N VAL A 145 24.34 11.27 8.36
CA VAL A 145 22.88 11.44 8.37
C VAL A 145 22.44 11.54 9.84
N PRO A 146 22.25 12.75 10.38
CA PRO A 146 22.03 12.94 11.81
C PRO A 146 20.74 12.31 12.35
N VAL A 147 19.69 12.25 11.51
CA VAL A 147 18.37 11.72 11.88
C VAL A 147 17.86 10.82 10.76
N LEU A 148 18.26 9.54 10.78
CA LEU A 148 17.83 8.51 9.83
C LEU A 148 16.69 7.67 10.43
N PRO A 149 15.48 7.65 9.84
CA PRO A 149 14.47 6.68 10.22
C PRO A 149 14.99 5.26 9.94
N ALA A 150 15.04 4.40 10.95
CA ALA A 150 15.56 3.04 10.82
C ALA A 150 14.55 2.03 11.39
N ARG A 151 13.54 1.64 10.58
CA ARG A 151 12.59 0.58 10.97
C ARG A 151 13.27 -0.79 10.93
N GLY A 152 13.89 -1.12 12.05
CA GLY A 152 14.81 -2.26 12.19
C GLY A 152 16.03 -1.93 13.07
N GLY A 153 16.15 -0.68 13.53
CA GLY A 153 17.18 -0.24 14.46
C GLY A 153 18.56 -0.12 13.83
N ALA A 154 19.56 0.15 14.67
CA ALA A 154 20.96 0.28 14.28
C ALA A 154 21.53 -0.99 13.62
N GLU A 155 21.10 -2.17 14.06
CA GLU A 155 21.55 -3.45 13.51
C GLU A 155 21.18 -3.60 12.03
N LEU A 156 19.96 -3.19 11.65
CA LEU A 156 19.58 -3.20 10.23
C LEU A 156 20.43 -2.22 9.41
N VAL A 157 20.75 -1.04 9.96
CA VAL A 157 21.63 -0.08 9.28
C VAL A 157 23.00 -0.69 9.01
N ARG A 158 23.59 -1.37 10.01
CA ARG A 158 24.87 -2.09 9.87
C ARG A 158 24.78 -3.23 8.85
N ALA A 159 23.70 -4.00 8.86
CA ALA A 159 23.50 -5.09 7.90
C ALA A 159 23.33 -4.61 6.45
N LEU A 160 22.77 -3.40 6.25
CA LEU A 160 22.57 -2.83 4.92
C LEU A 160 23.81 -2.11 4.37
N PHE A 161 24.56 -1.39 5.20
CA PHE A 161 25.74 -0.65 4.72
C PHE A 161 27.06 -1.41 4.88
N GLY A 162 27.17 -2.31 5.85
CA GLY A 162 28.42 -3.06 6.12
C GLY A 162 28.97 -3.82 4.91
N PRO A 163 28.15 -4.55 4.13
CA PRO A 163 28.63 -5.28 2.95
C PRO A 163 29.03 -4.41 1.76
N LEU A 164 28.90 -3.08 1.83
CA LEU A 164 28.98 -2.17 0.67
C LEU A 164 30.35 -1.49 0.48
N GLY A 165 31.38 -1.95 1.19
CA GLY A 165 32.75 -1.43 1.07
C GLY A 165 33.03 -0.17 1.90
N TRP A 166 32.16 0.15 2.87
CA TRP A 166 32.47 1.13 3.90
C TRP A 166 33.42 0.51 4.94
N ASP A 167 34.50 1.21 5.27
CA ASP A 167 35.44 0.80 6.32
C ASP A 167 34.78 0.85 7.70
N THR A 168 33.92 1.84 7.92
CA THR A 168 33.20 2.03 9.18
C THR A 168 31.74 2.41 8.94
N VAL A 169 30.85 1.74 9.65
CA VAL A 169 29.40 2.04 9.71
C VAL A 169 29.01 2.27 11.16
N GLU A 170 28.94 3.54 11.55
CA GLU A 170 28.44 3.98 12.85
C GLU A 170 26.93 4.18 12.76
N ALA A 171 26.20 3.51 13.65
CA ALA A 171 24.75 3.56 13.74
C ALA A 171 24.38 3.64 15.22
N GLU A 172 24.17 4.86 15.71
CA GLU A 172 23.83 5.14 17.11
C GLU A 172 22.34 5.48 17.23
N PRO A 173 21.55 4.74 18.04
CA PRO A 173 20.18 5.12 18.33
C PRO A 173 20.11 6.53 18.92
N VAL A 174 19.15 7.33 18.45
CA VAL A 174 18.88 8.66 19.01
C VAL A 174 17.88 8.48 20.15
N ALA A 175 18.19 8.96 21.35
CA ALA A 175 17.26 8.94 22.49
C ALA A 175 15.91 9.60 22.12
N LEU A 176 14.79 9.04 22.59
CA LEU A 176 13.47 9.62 22.31
C LEU A 176 13.33 11.01 22.90
N ASP A 177 13.83 11.18 24.11
CA ASP A 177 13.90 12.46 24.81
C ASP A 177 15.14 12.46 25.73
N GLY A 178 15.90 13.55 25.72
CA GLY A 178 17.11 13.68 26.55
C GLY A 178 16.80 13.96 28.03
N GLU A 179 15.62 14.50 28.33
CA GLU A 179 15.15 14.78 29.70
C GLU A 179 14.45 13.57 30.34
N PHE A 180 13.94 12.63 29.52
CA PHE A 180 13.24 11.41 29.98
C PHE A 180 13.90 10.11 29.45
N PRO A 181 15.08 9.72 29.97
CA PRO A 181 15.81 8.54 29.50
C PRO A 181 15.03 7.23 29.61
N GLU A 182 14.08 7.13 30.54
CA GLU A 182 13.23 5.96 30.75
C GLU A 182 12.29 5.66 29.58
N TRP A 183 12.07 6.61 28.67
CA TRP A 183 11.31 6.38 27.44
C TRP A 183 12.11 5.62 26.37
N GLY A 184 13.41 5.46 26.58
CA GLY A 184 14.30 4.69 25.72
C GLY A 184 14.64 5.38 24.41
N ASP A 185 15.11 4.60 23.46
CA ASP A 185 15.55 5.09 22.16
C ASP A 185 14.38 5.38 21.21
N SER A 186 14.54 6.41 20.39
CA SER A 186 13.66 6.67 19.27
C SER A 186 13.86 5.64 18.15
N ARG A 187 13.00 5.71 17.14
CA ARG A 187 13.16 4.94 15.88
C ARG A 187 14.26 5.48 14.95
N TYR A 188 14.93 6.57 15.33
CA TYR A 188 15.95 7.21 14.52
C TYR A 188 17.34 6.79 14.96
N VAL A 189 18.23 6.77 13.98
CA VAL A 189 19.64 6.46 14.16
C VAL A 189 20.45 7.64 13.62
N ARG A 190 21.51 8.01 14.32
CA ARG A 190 22.59 8.83 13.79
C ARG A 190 23.52 7.91 13.03
N LEU A 191 23.62 8.14 11.72
CA LEU A 191 24.47 7.35 10.83
C LEU A 191 25.71 8.15 10.45
N ALA A 192 26.88 7.54 10.59
CA ALA A 192 28.11 7.98 9.95
C ALA A 192 28.75 6.81 9.19
N LEU A 193 29.11 7.06 7.93
CA LEU A 193 29.76 6.11 7.05
C LEU A 193 31.13 6.67 6.67
N GLU A 194 32.18 5.87 6.80
CA GLU A 194 33.53 6.22 6.34
C GLU A 194 34.10 5.10 5.48
N GLY A 195 34.75 5.46 4.37
CA GLY A 195 35.43 4.50 3.50
C GLY A 195 35.97 5.11 2.23
N GLU A 196 36.72 4.31 1.46
CA GLU A 196 37.24 4.68 0.16
C GLU A 196 36.37 4.14 -0.98
N LEU A 197 35.45 4.97 -1.50
CA LEU A 197 34.48 4.57 -2.53
C LEU A 197 34.40 5.60 -3.66
N ARG A 198 33.92 5.18 -4.83
CA ARG A 198 33.53 6.13 -5.87
C ARG A 198 32.30 6.91 -5.39
N LEU A 199 32.27 8.22 -5.66
CA LEU A 199 31.16 9.07 -5.24
C LEU A 199 29.81 8.60 -5.81
N ALA A 200 29.81 8.12 -7.05
CA ALA A 200 28.60 7.58 -7.68
C ALA A 200 28.03 6.39 -6.91
N ASP A 201 28.88 5.46 -6.49
CA ASP A 201 28.48 4.25 -5.78
C ASP A 201 27.88 4.63 -4.42
N ALA A 202 28.57 5.46 -3.64
CA ALA A 202 28.07 5.97 -2.36
C ALA A 202 26.71 6.68 -2.48
N LEU A 203 26.53 7.53 -3.50
CA LEU A 203 25.26 8.21 -3.76
C LEU A 203 24.14 7.23 -4.15
N ASN A 204 24.44 6.22 -4.96
CA ASN A 204 23.46 5.20 -5.37
C ASN A 204 23.04 4.31 -4.19
N GLN A 205 23.98 3.92 -3.34
CA GLN A 205 23.69 3.19 -2.11
C GLN A 205 22.76 3.99 -1.20
N LEU A 206 23.03 5.28 -0.96
CA LEU A 206 22.13 6.17 -0.19
C LEU A 206 20.75 6.31 -0.86
N TYR A 207 20.71 6.50 -2.18
CA TYR A 207 19.47 6.64 -2.93
C TYR A 207 18.56 5.40 -2.77
N VAL A 208 19.13 4.20 -2.77
CA VAL A 208 18.39 2.93 -2.61
C VAL A 208 18.05 2.64 -1.15
N LEU A 209 18.99 2.84 -0.21
CA LEU A 209 18.85 2.37 1.16
C LEU A 209 18.08 3.32 2.08
N LEU A 210 18.11 4.64 1.87
CA LEU A 210 17.33 5.58 2.68
C LEU A 210 15.82 5.25 2.65
N PRO A 211 15.19 4.97 1.48
CA PRO A 211 13.80 4.53 1.45
C PRO A 211 13.54 3.12 2.04
N VAL A 212 14.53 2.23 2.00
CA VAL A 212 14.44 0.87 2.58
C VAL A 212 14.41 0.93 4.12
N LEU A 213 15.20 1.83 4.70
CA LEU A 213 15.25 2.08 6.14
C LEU A 213 14.01 2.81 6.65
N ASP A 214 13.48 3.76 5.86
CA ASP A 214 12.24 4.49 6.14
C ASP A 214 11.01 3.55 6.16
N ASP A 215 10.97 2.53 5.27
CA ASP A 215 9.88 1.55 5.09
C ASP A 215 8.47 2.20 5.08
N ALA A 216 8.41 3.44 4.58
CA ALA A 216 7.24 4.31 4.54
C ALA A 216 7.21 5.15 3.25
N LYS A 217 7.41 4.54 2.07
CA LYS A 217 7.39 5.29 0.80
C LYS A 217 6.07 6.04 0.60
N HIS A 218 6.16 7.36 0.37
CA HIS A 218 5.01 8.26 0.27
C HIS A 218 4.50 8.49 -1.17
N TYR A 219 5.09 7.84 -2.17
CA TYR A 219 4.70 7.92 -3.59
C TYR A 219 4.33 6.56 -4.19
N TRP A 220 3.58 6.56 -5.30
CA TRP A 220 3.16 5.33 -5.97
C TRP A 220 4.36 4.69 -6.69
N VAL A 221 4.76 3.48 -6.28
CA VAL A 221 5.79 2.70 -6.99
C VAL A 221 5.19 2.19 -8.30
N ALA A 222 5.71 2.64 -9.44
CA ALA A 222 5.32 2.19 -10.77
C ALA A 222 6.31 1.16 -11.31
N PRO A 223 5.99 0.40 -12.38
CA PRO A 223 6.87 -0.66 -12.89
C PRO A 223 8.29 -0.20 -13.26
N ASP A 224 8.45 1.06 -13.68
CA ASP A 224 9.74 1.70 -13.96
C ASP A 224 10.64 1.85 -12.72
N GLU A 225 10.09 1.72 -11.50
CA GLU A 225 10.89 1.71 -10.27
C GLU A 225 11.77 0.45 -10.16
N VAL A 226 11.41 -0.65 -10.83
CA VAL A 226 12.27 -1.84 -10.93
C VAL A 226 13.52 -1.50 -11.72
N ASP A 227 13.38 -0.90 -12.90
CA ASP A 227 14.53 -0.54 -13.74
C ASP A 227 15.39 0.58 -13.11
N LYS A 228 14.79 1.43 -12.27
CA LYS A 228 15.55 2.39 -11.44
C LYS A 228 16.32 1.70 -10.32
N LEU A 229 15.72 0.71 -9.65
CA LEU A 229 16.39 -0.07 -8.62
C LEU A 229 17.57 -0.85 -9.20
N LEU A 230 17.37 -1.51 -10.35
CA LEU A 230 18.43 -2.29 -11.00
C LEU A 230 19.59 -1.40 -11.44
N ARG A 231 19.32 -0.24 -12.04
CA ARG A 231 20.37 0.71 -12.43
C ARG A 231 21.14 1.30 -11.24
N ALA A 232 20.44 1.67 -10.16
CA ALA A 232 21.11 2.19 -8.97
C ALA A 232 21.76 1.09 -8.11
N GLY A 233 21.28 -0.14 -8.26
CA GLY A 233 21.82 -1.35 -7.63
C GLY A 233 22.94 -2.01 -8.41
N ASP A 234 23.27 -1.49 -9.60
CA ASP A 234 24.24 -2.10 -10.50
C ASP A 234 25.62 -2.21 -9.82
N GLY A 235 26.27 -3.35 -10.00
CA GLY A 235 27.56 -3.68 -9.39
C GLY A 235 27.57 -4.03 -7.90
N TRP A 236 26.46 -3.90 -7.14
CA TRP A 236 26.45 -4.23 -5.70
C TRP A 236 25.20 -4.97 -5.20
N LEU A 237 24.03 -4.70 -5.76
CA LEU A 237 22.76 -5.22 -5.23
C LEU A 237 22.59 -6.72 -5.46
N ALA A 238 23.10 -7.26 -6.58
CA ALA A 238 23.00 -8.68 -6.91
C ALA A 238 23.77 -9.55 -5.90
N GLY A 239 24.95 -9.10 -5.48
CA GLY A 239 25.79 -9.75 -4.46
C GLY A 239 25.38 -9.46 -3.02
N HIS A 240 24.47 -8.52 -2.77
CA HIS A 240 24.16 -8.08 -1.41
C HIS A 240 23.46 -9.17 -0.56
N PRO A 241 23.91 -9.45 0.69
CA PRO A 241 23.27 -10.45 1.56
C PRO A 241 21.78 -10.16 1.80
N GLU A 242 21.45 -8.89 2.04
CA GLU A 242 20.08 -8.41 2.27
C GLU A 242 19.29 -8.08 0.98
N ARG A 243 19.71 -8.55 -0.21
CA ARG A 243 19.07 -8.16 -1.50
C ARG A 243 17.55 -8.37 -1.53
N LYS A 244 17.06 -9.43 -0.88
CA LYS A 244 15.62 -9.75 -0.79
C LYS A 244 14.89 -8.69 0.02
N LEU A 245 15.46 -8.30 1.16
CA LEU A 245 14.91 -7.26 2.03
C LEU A 245 14.91 -5.90 1.34
N ILE A 246 16.04 -5.53 0.71
CA ILE A 246 16.21 -4.27 -0.03
C ILE A 246 15.16 -4.18 -1.14
N THR A 247 15.07 -5.21 -1.99
CA THR A 247 14.12 -5.26 -3.11
C THR A 247 12.67 -5.18 -2.62
N ALA A 248 12.32 -5.94 -1.58
CA ALA A 248 10.98 -5.95 -1.03
C ALA A 248 10.59 -4.57 -0.47
N ARG A 249 11.41 -3.94 0.37
CA ARG A 249 11.09 -2.64 0.97
C ARG A 249 11.16 -1.50 -0.04
N TYR A 250 12.15 -1.50 -0.94
CA TYR A 250 12.26 -0.48 -1.98
C TYR A 250 11.03 -0.47 -2.89
N LEU A 251 10.47 -1.64 -3.23
CA LEU A 251 9.28 -1.71 -4.10
C LEU A 251 7.96 -1.67 -3.31
N SER A 252 8.00 -1.17 -2.06
CA SER A 252 6.83 -1.08 -1.17
C SER A 252 6.08 -2.40 -1.04
N ARG A 253 6.83 -3.51 -1.03
CA ARG A 253 6.34 -4.89 -0.91
C ARG A 253 5.36 -5.28 -2.01
N ARG A 254 5.41 -4.63 -3.18
CA ARG A 254 4.66 -5.06 -4.36
C ARG A 254 5.27 -6.34 -4.93
N TRP A 255 4.67 -7.45 -4.57
CA TRP A 255 5.17 -8.79 -4.83
C TRP A 255 5.57 -9.04 -6.30
N GLY A 256 4.76 -8.60 -7.28
CA GLY A 256 5.09 -8.77 -8.70
C GLY A 256 6.32 -7.99 -9.17
N LEU A 257 6.55 -6.79 -8.63
CA LEU A 257 7.75 -5.99 -8.96
C LEU A 257 8.97 -6.52 -8.21
N ALA A 258 8.81 -6.91 -6.95
CA ALA A 258 9.88 -7.45 -6.12
C ALA A 258 10.38 -8.79 -6.66
N ARG A 259 9.47 -9.65 -7.13
CA ARG A 259 9.81 -10.91 -7.80
C ARG A 259 10.56 -10.66 -9.11
N ALA A 260 10.05 -9.78 -9.98
CA ALA A 260 10.71 -9.44 -11.24
C ALA A 260 12.13 -8.87 -11.03
N ALA A 261 12.32 -8.01 -10.01
CA ALA A 261 13.63 -7.51 -9.64
C ALA A 261 14.54 -8.63 -9.09
N THR A 262 14.01 -9.51 -8.24
CA THR A 262 14.78 -10.62 -7.66
C THR A 262 15.24 -11.61 -8.74
N GLU A 263 14.35 -11.99 -9.67
CA GLU A 263 14.68 -12.90 -10.79
C GLU A 263 15.80 -12.32 -11.66
N ARG A 264 15.72 -11.02 -12.00
CA ARG A 264 16.78 -10.35 -12.77
C ARG A 264 18.11 -10.26 -12.00
N LEU A 265 18.06 -10.00 -10.70
CA LEU A 265 19.27 -9.95 -9.86
C LEU A 265 19.91 -11.34 -9.70
N GLU A 266 19.12 -12.42 -9.62
CA GLU A 266 19.68 -13.77 -9.63
C GLU A 266 20.37 -14.10 -10.96
N LEU A 267 19.80 -13.67 -12.10
CA LEU A 267 20.43 -13.86 -13.41
C LEU A 267 21.79 -13.16 -13.47
N VAL A 268 21.87 -11.91 -13.01
CA VAL A 268 23.15 -11.16 -12.92
C VAL A 268 24.15 -11.88 -12.01
N ARG A 269 23.71 -12.31 -10.83
CA ARG A 269 24.57 -13.01 -9.86
C ARG A 269 25.10 -14.34 -10.42
N LEU A 270 24.29 -15.08 -11.16
CA LEU A 270 24.68 -16.35 -11.79
C LEU A 270 25.66 -16.11 -12.95
N ALA A 271 25.42 -15.10 -13.80
CA ALA A 271 26.35 -14.71 -14.85
C ALA A 271 27.72 -14.28 -14.29
N GLU A 272 27.74 -13.47 -13.23
CA GLU A 272 28.96 -13.07 -12.51
C GLU A 272 29.70 -14.27 -11.90
N ALA A 273 28.96 -15.26 -11.37
CA ALA A 273 29.55 -16.46 -10.76
C ALA A 273 30.15 -17.43 -11.80
N GLU A 274 29.62 -17.44 -13.03
CA GLU A 274 30.10 -18.26 -14.15
C GLU A 274 31.19 -17.56 -14.99
N GLY A 275 31.54 -16.30 -14.66
CA GLY A 275 32.55 -15.53 -15.38
C GLY A 275 32.18 -15.21 -16.83
N LEU A 276 30.87 -15.18 -17.11
CA LEU A 276 30.31 -14.85 -18.43
C LEU A 276 30.03 -13.34 -18.49
N ASP A 277 30.48 -12.68 -19.56
CA ASP A 277 30.17 -11.27 -19.80
C ASP A 277 28.66 -11.10 -20.00
N VAL A 278 28.07 -10.10 -19.35
CA VAL A 278 26.62 -9.81 -19.30
C VAL A 278 26.02 -9.53 -20.70
N GLU A 279 26.86 -9.33 -21.71
CA GLU A 279 26.47 -9.10 -23.11
C GLU A 279 26.08 -10.38 -23.87
N ASP A 280 26.39 -11.59 -23.37
CA ASP A 280 26.04 -12.87 -24.02
C ASP A 280 24.70 -13.48 -23.56
N VAL A 281 23.90 -12.75 -22.76
CA VAL A 281 22.55 -13.20 -22.32
C VAL A 281 21.42 -12.62 -23.18
N ASP A 282 21.75 -11.99 -24.30
CA ASP A 282 20.74 -11.55 -25.29
C ASP A 282 20.62 -12.62 -26.39
N ASN A 283 19.45 -13.29 -26.41
CA ASN A 283 18.98 -14.29 -27.38
C ASN A 283 19.28 -15.78 -27.10
N ALA A 284 18.60 -16.35 -26.10
CA ALA A 284 18.06 -17.71 -26.19
C ALA A 284 17.04 -18.00 -25.08
N VAL A 285 15.83 -17.44 -25.19
CA VAL A 285 14.65 -18.15 -24.67
C VAL A 285 13.64 -18.19 -25.81
N ASP A 286 13.65 -19.34 -26.46
CA ASP A 286 12.79 -19.77 -27.54
C ASP A 286 11.30 -19.60 -27.16
N GLU A 287 10.51 -18.96 -28.03
CA GLU A 287 9.07 -18.70 -27.86
C GLU A 287 8.18 -19.94 -28.12
N THR A 288 8.73 -21.16 -28.12
CA THR A 288 7.94 -22.37 -28.38
C THR A 288 8.23 -23.48 -27.37
N THR A 289 7.74 -23.30 -26.15
CA THR A 289 7.30 -24.42 -25.30
C THR A 289 6.28 -23.89 -24.30
N ASP A 290 5.03 -23.82 -24.74
CA ASP A 290 3.88 -23.90 -23.85
C ASP A 290 3.92 -25.26 -23.16
N THR A 291 4.09 -25.27 -21.83
CA THR A 291 3.21 -25.94 -20.84
C THR A 291 3.92 -25.99 -19.48
N GLU A 292 3.89 -24.90 -18.72
CA GLU A 292 3.69 -24.94 -17.26
C GLU A 292 2.95 -23.66 -16.88
N GLU A 293 1.71 -23.79 -16.40
CA GLU A 293 0.79 -22.70 -16.12
C GLU A 293 1.39 -21.71 -15.11
N ARG A 294 1.66 -20.46 -15.54
CA ARG A 294 1.96 -19.37 -14.61
C ARG A 294 0.74 -19.20 -13.68
N PRO A 295 0.91 -19.28 -12.34
CA PRO A 295 -0.25 -19.19 -11.46
C PRO A 295 -0.90 -17.81 -11.58
N VAL A 296 -2.14 -17.80 -12.09
CA VAL A 296 -3.00 -16.62 -12.16
C VAL A 296 -2.98 -15.89 -10.80
N PRO A 297 -2.67 -14.57 -10.73
CA PRO A 297 -2.63 -13.82 -9.48
C PRO A 297 -3.91 -14.00 -8.66
N LEU A 298 -3.81 -14.10 -7.33
CA LEU A 298 -4.97 -14.35 -6.45
C LEU A 298 -6.11 -13.35 -6.66
N ALA A 299 -5.80 -12.07 -6.88
CA ALA A 299 -6.80 -11.05 -7.17
C ALA A 299 -7.54 -11.27 -8.51
N GLU A 300 -6.91 -11.95 -9.46
CA GLU A 300 -7.52 -12.35 -10.72
C GLU A 300 -8.38 -13.60 -10.54
N ARG A 301 -7.87 -14.64 -9.87
CA ARG A 301 -8.67 -15.82 -9.48
C ARG A 301 -9.93 -15.44 -8.71
N ARG A 302 -9.82 -14.47 -7.80
CA ARG A 302 -10.97 -13.92 -7.07
C ARG A 302 -11.98 -13.24 -7.98
N ARG A 303 -11.53 -12.42 -8.92
CA ARG A 303 -12.43 -11.77 -9.88
C ARG A 303 -13.11 -12.80 -10.78
N GLU A 304 -12.39 -13.81 -11.24
CA GLU A 304 -12.94 -14.91 -12.03
C GLU A 304 -14.00 -15.68 -11.24
N ALA A 305 -13.71 -16.08 -10.01
CA ALA A 305 -14.68 -16.74 -9.13
C ALA A 305 -15.94 -15.88 -8.91
N ILE A 306 -15.80 -14.57 -8.67
CA ILE A 306 -16.94 -13.65 -8.55
C ILE A 306 -17.76 -13.63 -9.85
N LEU A 307 -17.09 -13.51 -11.01
CA LEU A 307 -17.78 -13.48 -12.30
C LEU A 307 -18.55 -14.78 -12.54
N ASP A 308 -18.00 -15.94 -12.18
CA ASP A 308 -18.64 -17.23 -12.39
C ASP A 308 -19.85 -17.42 -11.48
N VAL A 309 -19.76 -16.98 -10.22
CA VAL A 309 -20.93 -16.92 -9.32
C VAL A 309 -22.03 -16.01 -9.89
N LEU A 310 -21.67 -14.81 -10.37
CA LEU A 310 -22.64 -13.87 -10.94
C LEU A 310 -23.32 -14.43 -12.21
N LYS A 311 -22.56 -15.13 -13.07
CA LYS A 311 -23.11 -15.81 -14.25
C LYS A 311 -24.02 -16.97 -13.85
N GLY A 312 -23.61 -17.79 -12.88
CA GLY A 312 -24.40 -18.91 -12.36
C GLY A 312 -25.72 -18.46 -11.74
N ALA A 313 -25.72 -17.31 -11.07
CA ALA A 313 -26.91 -16.68 -10.51
C ALA A 313 -27.82 -15.99 -11.55
N GLY A 314 -27.40 -15.95 -12.83
CA GLY A 314 -28.12 -15.26 -13.90
C GLY A 314 -28.27 -13.76 -13.65
N ALA A 315 -27.29 -13.12 -13.01
CA ALA A 315 -27.36 -11.70 -12.68
C ALA A 315 -27.10 -10.83 -13.92
N THR A 316 -27.96 -9.82 -14.13
CA THR A 316 -27.82 -8.85 -15.22
C THR A 316 -27.60 -7.43 -14.69
N ARG A 317 -28.19 -7.12 -13.54
CA ARG A 317 -28.05 -5.84 -12.83
C ARG A 317 -27.22 -6.06 -11.57
N VAL A 318 -26.00 -5.55 -11.54
CA VAL A 318 -25.00 -5.85 -10.50
C VAL A 318 -24.54 -4.59 -9.76
N LEU A 319 -24.49 -4.69 -8.44
CA LEU A 319 -23.84 -3.70 -7.57
C LEU A 319 -22.43 -4.18 -7.22
N ASP A 320 -21.43 -3.32 -7.41
CA ASP A 320 -20.08 -3.48 -6.89
C ASP A 320 -19.92 -2.51 -5.70
N LEU A 321 -20.14 -3.03 -4.49
CA LEU A 321 -20.21 -2.27 -3.25
C LEU A 321 -18.82 -2.23 -2.60
N GLY A 322 -18.18 -1.07 -2.61
CA GLY A 322 -16.74 -0.94 -2.34
C GLY A 322 -15.90 -1.12 -3.60
N CYS A 323 -16.35 -0.57 -4.74
CA CYS A 323 -15.76 -0.87 -6.05
C CYS A 323 -14.30 -0.40 -6.23
N GLY A 324 -13.79 0.43 -5.32
CA GLY A 324 -12.43 0.94 -5.34
C GLY A 324 -12.11 1.64 -6.66
N GLN A 325 -11.06 1.15 -7.32
CA GLN A 325 -10.60 1.69 -8.61
C GLN A 325 -11.31 1.03 -9.82
N GLY A 326 -12.40 0.30 -9.61
CA GLY A 326 -13.27 -0.25 -10.64
C GLY A 326 -12.70 -1.46 -11.38
N GLN A 327 -11.84 -2.29 -10.75
CA GLN A 327 -11.35 -3.51 -11.42
C GLN A 327 -12.48 -4.49 -11.76
N LEU A 328 -13.40 -4.73 -10.83
CA LEU A 328 -14.52 -5.63 -11.07
C LEU A 328 -15.50 -5.04 -12.08
N VAL A 329 -15.87 -3.76 -11.95
CA VAL A 329 -16.65 -3.03 -12.97
C VAL A 329 -16.05 -3.17 -14.37
N GLN A 330 -14.73 -3.04 -14.50
CA GLN A 330 -14.03 -3.19 -15.78
C GLN A 330 -14.17 -4.62 -16.35
N ALA A 331 -14.14 -5.63 -15.49
CA ALA A 331 -14.30 -7.02 -15.90
C ALA A 331 -15.75 -7.33 -16.29
N LEU A 332 -16.73 -6.88 -15.51
CA LEU A 332 -18.16 -6.99 -15.80
C LEU A 332 -18.52 -6.34 -17.15
N LEU A 333 -17.93 -5.18 -17.45
CA LEU A 333 -18.17 -4.47 -18.71
C LEU A 333 -17.83 -5.28 -19.97
N LYS A 334 -16.88 -6.22 -19.88
CA LYS A 334 -16.44 -7.05 -21.01
C LYS A 334 -17.52 -8.07 -21.42
N ASP A 335 -18.41 -8.43 -20.49
CA ASP A 335 -19.46 -9.40 -20.75
C ASP A 335 -20.80 -8.68 -21.01
N PRO A 336 -21.41 -8.82 -22.19
CA PRO A 336 -22.65 -8.11 -22.53
C PRO A 336 -23.87 -8.53 -21.70
N ARG A 337 -23.81 -9.64 -20.95
CA ARG A 337 -24.89 -10.09 -20.06
C ARG A 337 -25.20 -9.10 -18.94
N PHE A 338 -24.20 -8.34 -18.48
CA PHE A 338 -24.38 -7.34 -17.43
C PHE A 338 -24.91 -6.03 -18.02
N THR A 339 -26.22 -5.84 -18.00
CA THR A 339 -26.89 -4.69 -18.65
C THR A 339 -26.85 -3.43 -17.80
N GLU A 340 -26.70 -3.55 -16.48
CA GLU A 340 -26.54 -2.42 -15.57
C GLU A 340 -25.53 -2.76 -14.46
N ILE A 341 -24.49 -1.94 -14.33
CA ILE A 341 -23.40 -2.12 -13.38
C ILE A 341 -23.26 -0.83 -12.59
N VAL A 342 -23.44 -0.90 -11.28
CA VAL A 342 -23.24 0.26 -10.39
C VAL A 342 -22.09 0.01 -9.44
N GLY A 343 -21.01 0.77 -9.63
CA GLY A 343 -19.90 0.84 -8.67
C GLY A 343 -20.20 1.87 -7.60
N VAL A 344 -20.18 1.45 -6.34
CA VAL A 344 -20.36 2.32 -5.18
C VAL A 344 -19.09 2.35 -4.36
N ASP A 345 -18.60 3.53 -4.01
CA ASP A 345 -17.47 3.67 -3.08
C ASP A 345 -17.61 4.95 -2.25
N VAL A 346 -17.14 4.91 -1.00
CA VAL A 346 -17.15 6.09 -0.12
C VAL A 346 -16.13 7.14 -0.59
N SER A 347 -15.09 6.69 -1.30
CA SER A 347 -14.00 7.48 -1.84
C SER A 347 -14.33 8.03 -3.22
N ALA A 348 -14.74 9.30 -3.27
CA ALA A 348 -14.88 10.06 -4.52
C ALA A 348 -13.60 9.99 -5.40
N ARG A 349 -12.43 9.89 -4.76
CA ARG A 349 -11.15 9.71 -5.45
C ARG A 349 -11.07 8.35 -6.16
N ALA A 350 -11.44 7.27 -5.48
CA ALA A 350 -11.40 5.93 -6.06
C ALA A 350 -12.33 5.87 -7.28
N LEU A 351 -13.52 6.46 -7.17
CA LEU A 351 -14.45 6.64 -8.29
C LEU A 351 -13.87 7.47 -9.45
N GLY A 352 -13.14 8.55 -9.16
CA GLY A 352 -12.44 9.33 -10.18
C GLY A 352 -11.29 8.58 -10.87
N VAL A 353 -10.64 7.63 -10.17
CA VAL A 353 -9.67 6.70 -10.78
C VAL A 353 -10.39 5.64 -11.61
N ALA A 354 -11.49 5.09 -11.11
CA ALA A 354 -12.32 4.12 -11.82
C ALA A 354 -12.85 4.72 -13.14
N ALA A 355 -13.42 5.93 -13.11
CA ALA A 355 -13.91 6.61 -14.32
C ALA A 355 -12.83 6.75 -15.41
N ARG A 356 -11.61 7.16 -15.02
CA ARG A 356 -10.46 7.28 -15.93
C ARG A 356 -9.97 5.92 -16.44
N ARG A 357 -9.91 4.90 -15.58
CA ARG A 357 -9.50 3.53 -15.95
C ARG A 357 -10.49 2.91 -16.93
N LEU A 358 -11.79 3.07 -16.68
CA LEU A 358 -12.87 2.61 -17.55
C LEU A 358 -12.92 3.41 -18.85
N ARG A 359 -12.29 4.59 -18.90
CA ARG A 359 -12.32 5.52 -20.04
C ARG A 359 -13.75 5.91 -20.43
N LEU A 360 -14.60 6.20 -19.44
CA LEU A 360 -16.02 6.52 -19.67
C LEU A 360 -16.22 7.63 -20.71
N ASP A 361 -15.36 8.66 -20.71
CA ASP A 361 -15.43 9.78 -21.67
C ASP A 361 -15.12 9.38 -23.13
N ARG A 362 -14.49 8.23 -23.35
CA ARG A 362 -14.13 7.70 -24.67
C ARG A 362 -14.90 6.42 -25.01
N MET A 363 -15.80 6.00 -24.13
CA MET A 363 -16.57 4.78 -24.27
C MET A 363 -17.78 5.06 -25.15
N GLY A 364 -18.12 4.13 -26.06
CA GLY A 364 -19.33 4.29 -26.89
C GLY A 364 -20.59 4.37 -26.02
N GLU A 365 -21.56 5.18 -26.44
CA GLU A 365 -22.77 5.51 -25.64
C GLU A 365 -23.48 4.26 -25.08
N ARG A 366 -23.60 3.20 -25.89
CA ARG A 366 -24.24 1.93 -25.47
C ARG A 366 -23.50 1.23 -24.33
N GLN A 367 -22.18 1.31 -24.29
CA GLN A 367 -21.38 0.68 -23.24
C GLN A 367 -21.30 1.60 -22.01
N ALA A 368 -21.22 2.92 -22.21
CA ALA A 368 -21.25 3.90 -21.13
C ALA A 368 -22.58 3.89 -20.37
N ALA A 369 -23.71 3.73 -21.06
CA ALA A 369 -25.03 3.65 -20.45
C ALA A 369 -25.22 2.46 -19.49
N ARG A 370 -24.39 1.41 -19.61
CA ARG A 370 -24.42 0.24 -18.73
C ARG A 370 -23.75 0.50 -17.39
N VAL A 371 -22.99 1.59 -17.21
CA VAL A 371 -22.16 1.80 -16.01
C VAL A 371 -22.49 3.10 -15.32
N LYS A 372 -22.67 3.01 -14.01
CA LYS A 372 -22.79 4.16 -13.12
C LYS A 372 -21.81 4.05 -11.98
N LEU A 373 -21.10 5.14 -11.69
CA LEU A 373 -20.25 5.26 -10.52
C LEU A 373 -20.91 6.23 -9.53
N THR A 374 -21.16 5.78 -8.31
CA THR A 374 -21.89 6.55 -7.29
C THR A 374 -21.09 6.62 -6.00
N GLN A 375 -20.96 7.82 -5.44
CA GLN A 375 -20.40 7.96 -4.11
C GLN A 375 -21.43 7.56 -3.06
N GLY A 376 -21.07 6.63 -2.17
CA GLY A 376 -21.95 6.12 -1.12
C GLY A 376 -21.18 5.36 -0.04
N SER A 377 -21.77 5.26 1.15
CA SER A 377 -21.20 4.49 2.26
C SER A 377 -22.13 3.34 2.60
N LEU A 378 -21.54 2.16 2.80
CA LEU A 378 -22.28 0.94 3.15
C LEU A 378 -22.80 0.94 4.60
N ALA A 379 -22.44 1.95 5.39
CA ALA A 379 -22.99 2.15 6.74
C ALA A 379 -24.36 2.88 6.74
N TYR A 380 -24.88 3.28 5.56
CA TYR A 380 -26.17 3.95 5.44
C TYR A 380 -27.05 3.27 4.39
N THR A 381 -28.36 3.23 4.63
CA THR A 381 -29.33 2.73 3.66
C THR A 381 -29.46 3.70 2.48
N ASP A 382 -29.33 3.17 1.26
CA ASP A 382 -29.59 3.91 0.02
C ASP A 382 -30.65 3.18 -0.81
N LYS A 383 -31.84 3.79 -0.91
CA LYS A 383 -32.97 3.22 -1.66
C LYS A 383 -32.65 3.00 -3.15
N ARG A 384 -31.65 3.70 -3.70
CA ARG A 384 -31.21 3.54 -5.10
C ARG A 384 -30.52 2.20 -5.35
N LEU A 385 -30.13 1.48 -4.31
CA LEU A 385 -29.47 0.16 -4.38
C LEU A 385 -30.47 -1.00 -4.31
N ALA A 386 -31.78 -0.73 -4.18
CA ALA A 386 -32.79 -1.76 -4.21
C ALA A 386 -33.09 -2.26 -5.63
N GLY A 387 -33.51 -3.53 -5.74
CA GLY A 387 -33.98 -4.12 -7.01
C GLY A 387 -32.89 -4.61 -7.97
N TYR A 388 -31.65 -4.70 -7.51
CA TYR A 388 -30.55 -5.32 -8.27
C TYR A 388 -30.57 -6.84 -8.10
N ASP A 389 -30.08 -7.56 -9.12
CA ASP A 389 -30.03 -9.02 -9.11
C ASP A 389 -28.96 -9.50 -8.12
N ALA A 390 -27.80 -8.86 -8.14
CA ALA A 390 -26.67 -9.21 -7.30
C ALA A 390 -25.94 -8.01 -6.72
N ALA A 391 -25.33 -8.20 -5.54
CA ALA A 391 -24.36 -7.28 -4.97
C ALA A 391 -23.05 -8.01 -4.64
N VAL A 392 -21.92 -7.36 -4.87
CA VAL A 392 -20.59 -7.88 -4.55
C VAL A 392 -19.91 -6.96 -3.54
N LEU A 393 -19.36 -7.56 -2.49
CA LEU A 393 -18.48 -6.94 -1.50
C LEU A 393 -17.13 -7.68 -1.58
N SER A 394 -16.25 -7.26 -2.49
CA SER A 394 -14.96 -7.92 -2.67
C SER A 394 -13.86 -7.21 -1.89
N GLU A 395 -13.40 -7.82 -0.80
CA GLU A 395 -12.40 -7.25 0.10
C GLU A 395 -12.85 -5.90 0.68
N VAL A 396 -13.97 -5.92 1.41
CA VAL A 396 -14.62 -4.70 1.92
C VAL A 396 -14.89 -4.79 3.41
N ILE A 397 -15.36 -5.95 3.89
CA ILE A 397 -15.80 -6.10 5.27
C ILE A 397 -14.64 -5.93 6.25
N GLU A 398 -13.45 -6.38 5.90
CA GLU A 398 -12.22 -6.31 6.67
C GLU A 398 -11.71 -4.87 6.86
N HIS A 399 -12.15 -3.93 6.03
CA HIS A 399 -11.81 -2.51 6.15
C HIS A 399 -12.79 -1.74 7.05
N LEU A 400 -13.86 -2.37 7.53
CA LEU A 400 -14.83 -1.75 8.42
C LEU A 400 -14.48 -1.97 9.88
N ASP A 401 -14.78 -0.97 10.70
CA ASP A 401 -14.75 -1.16 12.15
C ASP A 401 -15.88 -2.13 12.54
N LEU A 402 -15.59 -3.17 13.34
CA LEU A 402 -16.58 -4.18 13.76
C LEU A 402 -17.92 -3.59 14.26
N PRO A 403 -17.97 -2.48 15.03
CA PRO A 403 -19.24 -1.87 15.44
C PRO A 403 -20.12 -1.37 14.29
N ARG A 404 -19.58 -1.19 13.08
CA ARG A 404 -20.31 -0.75 11.88
C ARG A 404 -20.81 -1.89 11.02
N LEU A 405 -20.36 -3.11 11.29
CA LEU A 405 -20.73 -4.30 10.53
C LEU A 405 -22.25 -4.55 10.56
N PRO A 406 -22.98 -4.42 11.70
CA PRO A 406 -24.44 -4.56 11.71
C PRO A 406 -25.18 -3.56 10.81
N ALA A 407 -24.62 -2.34 10.65
CA ALA A 407 -25.19 -1.33 9.76
C ALA A 407 -25.00 -1.73 8.28
N LEU A 408 -23.86 -2.30 7.92
CA LEU A 408 -23.64 -2.87 6.59
C LEU A 408 -24.57 -4.04 6.32
N GLU A 409 -24.71 -4.96 7.29
CA GLU A 409 -25.60 -6.11 7.17
C GLU A 409 -27.03 -5.64 6.86
N TYR A 410 -27.53 -4.67 7.63
CA TYR A 410 -28.86 -4.11 7.40
C TYR A 410 -28.96 -3.39 6.05
N ALA A 411 -27.97 -2.58 5.67
CA ALA A 411 -27.99 -1.82 4.42
C ALA A 411 -28.01 -2.75 3.18
N VAL A 412 -27.21 -3.83 3.20
CA VAL A 412 -27.07 -4.76 2.08
C VAL A 412 -28.18 -5.81 2.08
N PHE A 413 -28.34 -6.56 3.17
CA PHE A 413 -29.22 -7.73 3.23
C PHE A 413 -30.66 -7.37 3.65
N GLY A 414 -30.83 -6.30 4.42
CA GLY A 414 -32.14 -5.80 4.85
C GLY A 414 -32.79 -4.87 3.83
N SER A 415 -32.07 -3.81 3.44
CA SER A 415 -32.60 -2.70 2.64
C SER A 415 -32.40 -2.87 1.14
N ALA A 416 -31.17 -3.09 0.66
CA ALA A 416 -30.92 -3.29 -0.78
C ALA A 416 -31.46 -4.65 -1.27
N ARG A 417 -31.32 -5.68 -0.41
CA ARG A 417 -31.92 -7.01 -0.49
C ARG A 417 -31.84 -7.66 -1.88
N PRO A 418 -30.65 -7.75 -2.51
CA PRO A 418 -30.51 -8.38 -3.83
C PRO A 418 -30.82 -9.88 -3.77
N ARG A 419 -31.05 -10.53 -4.91
CA ARG A 419 -31.28 -11.98 -4.96
C ARG A 419 -30.01 -12.74 -4.56
N THR A 420 -28.84 -12.26 -4.99
CA THR A 420 -27.54 -12.84 -4.68
C THR A 420 -26.60 -11.81 -4.05
N VAL A 421 -25.88 -12.18 -2.98
CA VAL A 421 -24.80 -11.35 -2.42
C VAL A 421 -23.52 -12.17 -2.41
N VAL A 422 -22.43 -11.64 -2.96
CA VAL A 422 -21.10 -12.27 -2.91
C VAL A 422 -20.23 -11.45 -1.99
N VAL A 423 -19.70 -12.08 -0.95
CA VAL A 423 -18.76 -11.44 -0.01
C VAL A 423 -17.43 -12.17 -0.07
N THR A 424 -16.33 -11.46 -0.28
CA THR A 424 -14.98 -12.00 -0.13
C THR A 424 -14.21 -11.29 0.96
N THR A 425 -13.40 -12.05 1.68
CA THR A 425 -12.48 -11.54 2.71
C THR A 425 -11.21 -12.41 2.75
N PRO A 426 -10.07 -11.87 3.19
CA PRO A 426 -8.89 -12.66 3.50
C PRO A 426 -9.15 -13.75 4.56
N ASN A 427 -8.36 -14.82 4.50
CA ASN A 427 -8.32 -15.88 5.51
C ASN A 427 -7.09 -15.75 6.43
N VAL A 428 -7.27 -15.34 7.68
CA VAL A 428 -6.11 -15.16 8.59
C VAL A 428 -5.35 -16.47 8.83
N GLU A 429 -6.01 -17.64 8.76
CA GLU A 429 -5.37 -18.95 8.97
C GLU A 429 -4.30 -19.23 7.90
N TYR A 430 -4.52 -18.76 6.67
CA TYR A 430 -3.56 -18.94 5.58
C TYR A 430 -2.33 -18.02 5.74
N ASN A 431 -2.32 -17.08 6.70
CA ASN A 431 -1.20 -16.16 6.89
C ASN A 431 0.13 -16.89 7.15
N VAL A 432 0.06 -18.08 7.75
CA VAL A 432 1.23 -18.94 8.03
C VAL A 432 1.88 -19.51 6.78
N ARG A 433 1.16 -19.60 5.65
CA ARG A 433 1.67 -20.09 4.36
C ARG A 433 2.36 -19.00 3.56
N TRP A 434 2.22 -17.74 3.98
CA TRP A 434 3.03 -16.66 3.42
C TRP A 434 4.35 -16.59 4.19
N GLU A 435 5.46 -16.97 3.54
CA GLU A 435 6.83 -16.99 4.10
C GLU A 435 7.32 -15.66 4.74
N SER A 436 6.54 -14.58 4.62
CA SER A 436 6.87 -13.22 5.09
C SER A 436 5.97 -12.68 6.22
N LEU A 437 5.08 -13.50 6.80
CA LEU A 437 4.21 -13.13 7.93
C LEU A 437 4.42 -14.06 9.13
N PRO A 438 4.82 -13.55 10.32
CA PRO A 438 4.66 -14.30 11.56
C PRO A 438 3.17 -14.61 11.76
N ALA A 439 2.85 -15.85 12.13
CA ALA A 439 1.49 -16.30 12.39
C ALA A 439 0.69 -15.30 13.27
N GLY A 440 -0.53 -14.94 12.85
CA GLY A 440 -1.44 -14.11 13.65
C GLY A 440 -1.39 -12.59 13.39
N ARG A 441 -0.69 -12.10 12.35
CA ARG A 441 -0.80 -10.69 11.90
C ARG A 441 -1.56 -10.52 10.60
N VAL A 442 -2.29 -9.43 10.51
CA VAL A 442 -3.07 -8.97 9.35
C VAL A 442 -2.19 -8.79 8.10
N ARG A 443 -2.63 -9.29 6.95
CA ARG A 443 -1.96 -9.23 5.63
C ARG A 443 -1.77 -7.81 5.10
N HIS A 444 -2.68 -6.89 5.40
CA HIS A 444 -2.59 -5.49 4.98
C HIS A 444 -2.86 -4.52 6.13
N GLY A 445 -2.03 -3.49 6.26
CA GLY A 445 -2.09 -2.52 7.38
C GLY A 445 -3.33 -1.62 7.41
N ASP A 446 -4.22 -1.76 6.43
CA ASP A 446 -5.52 -1.08 6.34
C ASP A 446 -6.72 -2.00 6.66
N HIS A 447 -6.52 -3.29 6.99
CA HIS A 447 -7.59 -4.08 7.56
C HIS A 447 -7.74 -3.76 9.06
N ARG A 448 -8.99 -3.66 9.50
CA ARG A 448 -9.38 -3.53 10.90
C ARG A 448 -9.42 -4.89 11.60
N PHE A 449 -9.66 -5.96 10.86
CA PHE A 449 -9.64 -7.35 11.33
C PHE A 449 -9.37 -8.30 10.15
N GLU A 450 -8.96 -9.54 10.44
CA GLU A 450 -9.01 -10.65 9.48
C GLU A 450 -9.60 -11.86 10.20
N TRP A 451 -10.63 -12.45 9.62
CA TRP A 451 -11.31 -13.59 10.23
C TRP A 451 -10.68 -14.91 9.84
N THR A 452 -10.77 -15.86 10.76
CA THR A 452 -10.64 -17.30 10.48
C THR A 452 -11.84 -17.78 9.65
N ARG A 453 -11.76 -19.00 9.11
CA ARG A 453 -12.87 -19.68 8.44
C ARG A 453 -14.06 -19.89 9.38
N GLU A 454 -13.80 -20.18 10.64
CA GLU A 454 -14.86 -20.35 11.63
C GLU A 454 -15.61 -19.03 11.88
N GLU A 455 -14.88 -17.94 12.14
CA GLU A 455 -15.46 -16.62 12.38
C GLU A 455 -16.26 -16.12 11.18
N PHE A 456 -15.71 -16.26 9.96
CA PHE A 456 -16.40 -15.85 8.74
C PHE A 456 -17.66 -16.68 8.48
N ARG A 457 -17.60 -18.01 8.70
CA ARG A 457 -18.77 -18.89 8.55
C ARG A 457 -19.85 -18.58 9.58
N ALA A 458 -19.47 -18.35 10.84
CA ALA A 458 -20.39 -18.01 11.91
C ALA A 458 -21.10 -16.68 11.63
N TRP A 459 -20.35 -15.65 11.23
CA TRP A 459 -20.91 -14.36 10.81
C TRP A 459 -21.88 -14.52 9.63
N ALA A 460 -21.45 -15.21 8.57
CA ALA A 460 -22.26 -15.38 7.38
C ALA A 460 -23.54 -16.18 7.65
N ALA A 461 -23.49 -17.23 8.48
CA ALA A 461 -24.68 -17.97 8.91
C ALA A 461 -25.65 -17.09 9.72
N GLY A 462 -25.13 -16.23 10.60
CA GLY A 462 -25.94 -15.27 11.36
C GLY A 462 -26.69 -14.28 10.46
N VAL A 463 -25.97 -13.66 9.52
CA VAL A 463 -26.56 -12.74 8.53
C VAL A 463 -27.59 -13.46 7.66
N ALA A 464 -27.27 -14.67 7.21
CA ALA A 464 -28.17 -15.49 6.40
C ALA A 464 -29.50 -15.77 7.13
N GLY A 465 -29.42 -16.23 8.38
CA GLY A 465 -30.59 -16.49 9.23
C GLY A 465 -31.42 -15.25 9.53
N GLN A 466 -30.76 -14.12 9.84
CA GLN A 466 -31.44 -12.88 10.20
C GLN A 466 -32.22 -12.25 9.02
N TYR A 467 -31.65 -12.28 7.81
CA TYR A 467 -32.22 -11.56 6.66
C TYR A 467 -32.97 -12.45 5.66
N GLY A 468 -32.95 -13.77 5.84
CA GLY A 468 -33.64 -14.74 4.98
C GLY A 468 -32.84 -15.05 3.71
N TYR A 469 -31.59 -15.45 3.90
CA TYR A 469 -30.71 -15.97 2.85
C TYR A 469 -30.25 -17.38 3.22
N GLY A 470 -29.95 -18.20 2.23
CA GLY A 470 -29.03 -19.32 2.36
C GLY A 470 -27.62 -18.86 2.06
N VAL A 471 -26.60 -19.56 2.55
CA VAL A 471 -25.19 -19.24 2.28
C VAL A 471 -24.42 -20.49 1.87
N GLU A 472 -23.62 -20.34 0.82
CA GLU A 472 -22.65 -21.33 0.34
C GLU A 472 -21.23 -20.74 0.42
N PHE A 473 -20.24 -21.57 0.75
CA PHE A 473 -18.84 -21.15 0.85
C PHE A 473 -18.04 -21.71 -0.31
N VAL A 474 -17.35 -20.82 -1.03
CA VAL A 474 -16.55 -21.16 -2.22
C VAL A 474 -15.08 -20.85 -1.93
N PRO A 475 -14.14 -21.79 -2.14
CA PRO A 475 -12.72 -21.50 -1.97
C PRO A 475 -12.21 -20.63 -3.12
N VAL A 476 -11.33 -19.68 -2.81
CA VAL A 476 -10.67 -18.82 -3.81
C VAL A 476 -9.16 -18.87 -3.62
N GLY A 477 -8.48 -19.46 -4.61
CA GLY A 477 -7.04 -19.76 -4.55
C GLY A 477 -6.78 -21.24 -4.31
N GLU A 478 -5.54 -21.58 -3.97
CA GLU A 478 -5.17 -22.94 -3.57
C GLU A 478 -5.82 -23.27 -2.23
N ASP A 479 -6.63 -24.33 -2.19
CA ASP A 479 -7.31 -24.79 -0.99
C ASP A 479 -6.37 -25.70 -0.19
N ASP A 480 -5.63 -25.11 0.75
CA ASP A 480 -4.67 -25.83 1.59
C ASP A 480 -5.42 -26.75 2.57
N PRO A 481 -5.01 -28.02 2.72
CA PRO A 481 -5.73 -28.98 3.57
C PRO A 481 -5.75 -28.60 5.05
N GLU A 482 -4.77 -27.84 5.53
CA GLU A 482 -4.68 -27.42 6.93
C GLU A 482 -5.35 -26.07 7.16
N VAL A 483 -5.04 -25.08 6.32
CA VAL A 483 -5.42 -23.67 6.56
C VAL A 483 -6.49 -23.14 5.60
N GLY A 484 -6.92 -23.92 4.62
CA GLY A 484 -7.97 -23.59 3.64
C GLY A 484 -7.50 -22.66 2.53
N PRO A 485 -8.39 -21.93 1.86
CA PRO A 485 -8.03 -21.04 0.76
C PRO A 485 -7.48 -19.70 1.28
N PRO A 486 -6.61 -19.00 0.51
CA PRO A 486 -6.13 -17.68 0.90
C PRO A 486 -7.25 -16.64 0.93
N THR A 487 -8.25 -16.71 0.06
CA THR A 487 -9.45 -15.87 0.14
C THR A 487 -10.67 -16.72 0.45
N GLN A 488 -11.51 -16.23 1.35
CA GLN A 488 -12.79 -16.81 1.68
C GLN A 488 -13.88 -16.13 0.85
N MET A 489 -14.81 -16.90 0.28
CA MET A 489 -15.99 -16.37 -0.38
C MET A 489 -17.25 -16.99 0.21
N ALA A 490 -18.23 -16.13 0.54
CA ALA A 490 -19.59 -16.53 0.89
C ALA A 490 -20.55 -16.02 -0.19
N VAL A 491 -21.38 -16.92 -0.71
CA VAL A 491 -22.42 -16.65 -1.69
C VAL A 491 -23.76 -16.79 -1.01
N PHE A 492 -24.45 -15.67 -0.81
CA PHE A 492 -25.76 -15.62 -0.21
C PHE A 492 -26.82 -15.63 -1.30
N SER A 493 -27.79 -16.53 -1.18
CA SER A 493 -28.94 -16.63 -2.08
C SER A 493 -30.22 -16.42 -1.28
N ARG A 494 -31.04 -15.45 -1.69
CA ARG A 494 -32.27 -15.12 -0.96
C ARG A 494 -33.19 -16.32 -0.94
N THR A 495 -33.64 -16.73 0.24
CA THR A 495 -34.62 -17.82 0.34
C THR A 495 -35.98 -17.26 -0.06
N GLU A 496 -36.62 -17.88 -1.05
CA GLU A 496 -38.00 -17.55 -1.35
C GLU A 496 -38.87 -18.05 -0.19
N LYS A 497 -39.52 -17.12 0.51
CA LYS A 497 -40.69 -17.49 1.29
C LYS A 497 -41.79 -17.77 0.28
N THR A 498 -42.08 -19.04 0.01
CA THR A 498 -43.32 -19.45 -0.62
C THR A 498 -44.46 -19.05 0.33
N SER A 499 -45.00 -17.85 0.16
CA SER A 499 -46.29 -17.47 0.73
C SER A 499 -47.35 -18.23 -0.06
N GLY A 500 -47.82 -19.33 0.53
CA GLY A 500 -48.59 -20.38 -0.13
C GLY A 500 -50.00 -20.02 -0.61
N GLY A 501 -50.55 -20.96 -1.38
CA GLY A 501 -51.93 -20.92 -1.87
C GLY A 501 -52.32 -22.17 -2.66
N GLU A 502 -52.07 -23.37 -2.13
CA GLU A 502 -52.79 -24.58 -2.58
C GLU A 502 -53.35 -25.29 -1.35
N THR A 503 -54.58 -24.90 -0.99
CA THR A 503 -55.51 -25.80 -0.33
C THR A 503 -55.83 -26.94 -1.29
N SER A 504 -55.12 -28.06 -1.18
CA SER A 504 -55.59 -29.33 -1.73
C SER A 504 -56.81 -29.77 -0.93
N GLY A 505 -57.99 -29.59 -1.52
CA GLY A 505 -59.22 -30.23 -1.06
C GLY A 505 -59.06 -31.74 -1.18
N SER A 506 -58.95 -32.41 -0.04
CA SER A 506 -59.18 -33.84 0.08
C SER A 506 -60.65 -34.01 0.46
N GLU A 507 -61.49 -34.27 -0.54
CA GLU A 507 -62.79 -34.87 -0.32
C GLU A 507 -62.59 -36.29 0.26
N SER A 508 -62.99 -36.48 1.51
CA SER A 508 -63.37 -37.80 2.02
C SER A 508 -64.58 -37.62 2.92
N SER A 509 -65.72 -38.05 2.40
CA SER A 509 -66.91 -38.39 3.15
C SER A 509 -66.56 -39.29 4.34
N ASP A 510 -66.95 -38.93 5.55
CA ASP A 510 -67.91 -39.78 6.26
C ASP A 510 -68.57 -39.13 7.47
N SER A 511 -69.76 -39.64 7.72
CA SER A 511 -70.78 -39.24 8.68
C SER A 511 -70.36 -39.14 10.17
N ALA A 512 -70.95 -38.20 10.90
CA ALA A 512 -71.88 -38.46 12.02
C ALA A 512 -71.99 -37.30 13.03
N GLY A 513 -73.22 -36.82 13.23
CA GLY A 513 -73.79 -36.59 14.57
C GLY A 513 -73.43 -35.32 15.35
N GLY A 514 -74.45 -34.53 15.68
CA GLY A 514 -74.58 -34.03 17.06
C GLY A 514 -74.65 -32.51 17.29
N SER A 515 -75.90 -32.03 17.35
CA SER A 515 -76.44 -31.01 18.27
C SER A 515 -75.80 -29.61 18.42
N ARG A 516 -76.62 -28.61 18.05
CA ARG A 516 -77.06 -27.45 18.86
C ARG A 516 -76.12 -26.96 19.98
N ALA A 517 -75.75 -25.68 19.94
CA ALA A 517 -76.28 -24.69 20.88
C ALA A 517 -75.97 -23.25 20.44
N ASP A 518 -77.01 -22.45 20.59
CA ASP A 518 -77.15 -21.01 20.47
C ASP A 518 -76.41 -20.28 21.62
N SER A 519 -75.86 -19.10 21.38
CA SER A 519 -76.04 -17.94 22.28
C SER A 519 -75.28 -16.68 21.84
N ARG A 520 -76.07 -15.63 21.72
CA ARG A 520 -75.73 -14.20 21.61
C ARG A 520 -75.18 -13.63 22.94
N ALA A 521 -74.35 -12.60 22.84
CA ALA A 521 -74.37 -11.32 23.60
C ALA A 521 -73.11 -10.54 23.17
N ASP A 522 -73.15 -9.35 22.56
CA ASP A 522 -73.72 -8.03 22.93
C ASP A 522 -72.92 -7.26 24.01
N SER A 523 -72.97 -5.92 23.92
CA SER A 523 -72.18 -4.83 24.55
C SER A 523 -70.92 -4.44 23.73
N ARG A 524 -70.80 -3.30 23.03
CA ARG A 524 -71.19 -1.89 23.23
C ARG A 524 -70.69 -1.26 24.53
N THR A 525 -69.81 -0.25 24.36
CA THR A 525 -69.72 1.13 24.94
C THR A 525 -68.23 1.45 25.13
N ASP A 526 -67.62 2.39 24.42
CA ASP A 526 -67.68 3.88 24.49
C ASP A 526 -66.24 4.33 24.82
N GLU A 527 -65.57 5.04 23.92
CA GLU A 527 -65.45 6.51 23.92
C GLU A 527 -64.64 7.08 25.09
N ALA A 528 -63.45 7.61 24.81
CA ALA A 528 -63.08 9.01 25.09
C ALA A 528 -61.56 9.25 24.95
N SER A 529 -61.23 9.94 23.86
CA SER A 529 -60.29 11.06 23.73
C SER A 529 -59.58 11.59 25.00
N LYS A 530 -58.26 11.82 24.89
CA LYS A 530 -57.64 13.12 25.19
C LYS A 530 -56.17 13.19 24.74
N GLU A 531 -55.92 14.14 23.84
CA GLU A 531 -54.65 14.87 23.69
C GLU A 531 -54.14 15.39 25.04
N VAL A 532 -52.81 15.48 25.23
CA VAL A 532 -52.08 16.74 25.50
C VAL A 532 -50.61 16.55 25.07
N ALA A 533 -50.10 17.57 24.40
CA ALA A 533 -48.75 17.74 23.89
C ALA A 533 -47.65 17.95 24.95
N ALA A 534 -46.42 17.59 24.56
CA ALA A 534 -45.20 18.38 24.75
C ALA A 534 -44.17 17.95 23.69
#